data_AF-A0A6A4LZV4-F1
#
_entry.id   AF-A0A6A4LZV4-F1
#
_cell.length_a   1.000
_cell.length_b   1.000
_cell.length_c   1.000
_cell.angle_alpha   90.00
_cell.angle_beta   90.00
_cell.angle_gamma   90.00
#
_symmetry.space_group_name_H-M   'P 1'
#
loop_
_entity.id
_entity.type
_entity.pdbx_description
1 polymer ?
#
loop_
_entity_poly.entity_id
_entity_poly.type
_entity_poly.pdbx_seq_one_letter_code
_entity_poly.pdbx_strand_id
1 'polypeptide(L)'
;MLSRRTLHPRSSTTLSLLLLLLSLLSDHIRSATANVFIYAGCSQGKFQPSSAFETNLNTLLNSAVSSSSQSSYNSFALGNDTTSPATAATPPDEPAVYGLYKKCSAKSVTNDEEFFRRRDDVLADVEGAIGFRVSSSGLVEGFGQCLGDLGAADCTACLAEAVGKLKSLCGSAVAADVFLGQCSARYWASGYYDTSSDSSNEDEVGKTVAIIVGVVAGVAVFIVLLSVCRTAV
;
A
#
# COMPACT_ATOMS: atom_id res chain seq x y z
N MET A 1 30.35 -59.50 -17.84
CA MET A 1 28.94 -59.05 -17.74
C MET A 1 28.69 -58.53 -16.34
N LEU A 2 28.45 -57.23 -16.17
CA LEU A 2 27.68 -56.68 -15.05
C LEU A 2 27.17 -55.31 -15.47
N SER A 3 25.86 -55.24 -15.63
CA SER A 3 25.10 -54.12 -16.18
C SER A 3 25.04 -52.97 -15.19
N ARG A 4 25.60 -51.81 -15.56
CA ARG A 4 25.51 -50.56 -14.79
C ARG A 4 24.14 -49.94 -15.10
N ARG A 5 23.14 -50.21 -14.27
CA ARG A 5 21.84 -49.51 -14.33
C ARG A 5 22.07 -48.03 -14.02
N THR A 6 21.80 -47.18 -15.01
CA THR A 6 21.79 -45.73 -14.89
C THR A 6 20.61 -45.30 -14.00
N LEU A 7 20.91 -44.79 -12.81
CA LEU A 7 19.92 -44.20 -11.92
C LEU A 7 19.60 -42.78 -12.44
N HIS A 8 18.45 -42.59 -13.08
CA HIS A 8 17.98 -41.28 -13.54
C HIS A 8 17.47 -40.43 -12.35
N PRO A 9 17.84 -39.13 -12.24
CA PRO A 9 17.43 -38.26 -11.14
C PRO A 9 16.02 -37.71 -11.41
N ARG A 10 14.99 -38.54 -11.23
CA ARG A 10 13.58 -38.17 -11.51
C ARG A 10 12.86 -37.50 -10.31
N SER A 11 13.61 -37.17 -9.25
CA SER A 11 13.15 -36.58 -7.96
C SER A 11 13.33 -35.05 -7.88
N SER A 12 14.33 -34.50 -8.59
CA SER A 12 14.67 -33.07 -8.55
C SER A 12 13.60 -32.17 -9.20
N THR A 13 12.98 -32.66 -10.27
CA THR A 13 11.98 -31.89 -11.03
C THR A 13 10.65 -31.75 -10.29
N THR A 14 10.21 -32.78 -9.55
CA THR A 14 8.98 -32.75 -8.76
C THR A 14 9.09 -31.84 -7.54
N LEU A 15 10.26 -31.81 -6.88
CA LEU A 15 10.52 -30.90 -5.76
C LEU A 15 10.59 -29.45 -6.24
N SER A 16 11.23 -29.20 -7.38
CA SER A 16 11.28 -27.86 -7.98
C SER A 16 9.90 -27.33 -8.37
N LEU A 17 9.04 -28.18 -8.95
CA LEU A 17 7.67 -27.79 -9.31
C LEU A 17 6.82 -27.48 -8.07
N LEU A 18 6.97 -28.28 -7.00
CA LEU A 18 6.28 -28.05 -5.73
C LEU A 18 6.71 -26.74 -5.07
N LEU A 19 8.01 -26.42 -5.07
CA LEU A 19 8.53 -25.14 -4.58
C LEU A 19 8.06 -23.96 -5.43
N LEU A 20 7.94 -24.14 -6.75
CA LEU A 20 7.36 -23.13 -7.65
C LEU A 20 5.87 -22.90 -7.35
N LEU A 21 5.12 -23.98 -7.11
CA LEU A 21 3.71 -23.91 -6.70
C LEU A 21 3.56 -23.22 -5.33
N LEU A 22 4.40 -23.57 -4.34
CA LEU A 22 4.40 -22.96 -3.01
C LEU A 22 4.75 -21.45 -3.05
N SER A 23 5.67 -21.04 -3.92
CA SER A 23 5.99 -19.62 -4.13
C SER A 23 4.85 -18.88 -4.82
N LEU A 24 4.26 -19.43 -5.88
CA LEU A 24 3.06 -18.86 -6.53
C LEU A 24 1.85 -18.78 -5.59
N LEU A 25 1.66 -19.75 -4.70
CA LEU A 25 0.62 -19.69 -3.65
C LEU A 25 0.94 -18.60 -2.61
N SER A 26 2.20 -18.39 -2.27
CA SER A 26 2.63 -17.35 -1.33
C SER A 26 2.42 -15.93 -1.88
N ASP A 27 2.61 -15.74 -3.20
CA ASP A 27 2.32 -14.48 -3.88
C ASP A 27 0.82 -14.16 -3.90
N HIS A 28 -0.04 -15.17 -4.07
CA HIS A 28 -1.50 -14.97 -3.99
C HIS A 28 -1.99 -14.56 -2.60
N ILE A 29 -1.28 -14.94 -1.53
CA ILE A 29 -1.65 -14.62 -0.14
C ILE A 29 -1.33 -13.17 0.24
N ARG A 30 -0.43 -12.49 -0.49
CA ARG A 30 0.02 -11.10 -0.20
C ARG A 30 -0.66 -10.01 -1.04
N SER A 31 -1.79 -10.31 -1.69
CA SER A 31 -2.52 -9.30 -2.43
C SER A 31 -3.28 -8.37 -1.48
N ALA A 32 -2.59 -7.40 -0.89
CA ALA A 32 -3.25 -6.18 -0.45
C ALA A 32 -3.85 -5.52 -1.69
N THR A 33 -5.17 -5.38 -1.73
CA THR A 33 -5.86 -4.72 -2.84
C THR A 33 -5.38 -3.28 -2.94
N ALA A 34 -4.57 -2.96 -3.94
CA ALA A 34 -4.00 -1.61 -4.13
C ALA A 34 -5.07 -0.55 -4.44
N ASN A 35 -6.31 -0.97 -4.70
CA ASN A 35 -7.44 -0.13 -5.10
C ASN A 35 -8.42 0.21 -3.95
N VAL A 36 -7.98 0.10 -2.68
CA VAL A 36 -8.81 0.50 -1.53
C VAL A 36 -8.92 2.04 -1.47
N PHE A 37 -10.14 2.54 -1.38
CA PHE A 37 -10.41 3.97 -1.24
C PHE A 37 -9.96 4.48 0.14
N ILE A 38 -9.19 5.58 0.15
CA ILE A 38 -8.72 6.22 1.40
C ILE A 38 -9.53 7.49 1.68
N TYR A 39 -9.45 8.48 0.79
CA TYR A 39 -10.18 9.74 0.90
C TYR A 39 -10.32 10.42 -0.47
N ALA A 40 -11.26 11.37 -0.56
CA ALA A 40 -11.39 12.28 -1.69
C ALA A 40 -11.87 13.66 -1.21
N GLY A 41 -11.56 14.70 -1.96
CA GLY A 41 -12.01 16.06 -1.73
C GLY A 41 -12.38 16.74 -3.04
N CYS A 42 -13.40 17.58 -3.02
CA CYS A 42 -13.87 18.34 -4.18
C CYS A 42 -13.83 19.84 -3.87
N SER A 43 -13.49 20.67 -4.85
CA SER A 43 -13.64 22.13 -4.73
C SER A 43 -15.10 22.53 -4.60
N GLN A 44 -15.37 23.67 -3.95
CA GLN A 44 -16.73 24.22 -3.87
C GLN A 44 -17.22 24.73 -5.23
N GLY A 45 -16.32 25.32 -6.02
CA GLY A 45 -16.60 25.74 -7.39
C GLY A 45 -16.77 24.55 -8.33
N LYS A 46 -17.70 24.69 -9.29
CA LYS A 46 -17.93 23.72 -10.37
C LYS A 46 -17.62 24.38 -11.71
N PHE A 47 -17.03 23.62 -12.63
CA PHE A 47 -16.81 24.08 -13.99
C PHE A 47 -18.10 23.99 -14.83
N GLN A 48 -18.17 24.76 -15.91
CA GLN A 48 -19.29 24.68 -16.86
C GLN A 48 -19.10 23.48 -17.81
N PRO A 49 -20.16 22.71 -18.11
CA PRO A 49 -20.11 21.67 -19.13
C PRO A 49 -19.70 22.22 -20.50
N SER A 50 -19.00 21.42 -21.31
CA SER A 50 -18.42 21.76 -22.62
C SER A 50 -17.42 22.92 -22.60
N SER A 51 -16.83 23.22 -21.44
CA SER A 51 -15.80 24.26 -21.31
C SER A 51 -14.42 23.78 -21.78
N ALA A 52 -13.53 24.74 -22.05
CA ALA A 52 -12.11 24.45 -22.28
C ALA A 52 -11.47 23.73 -21.08
N PHE A 53 -11.91 24.04 -19.85
CA PHE A 53 -11.46 23.35 -18.64
C PHE A 53 -11.85 21.87 -18.66
N GLU A 54 -13.08 21.53 -19.02
CA GLU A 54 -13.51 20.12 -19.13
C GLU A 54 -12.70 19.35 -20.16
N THR A 55 -12.41 19.99 -21.31
CA THR A 55 -11.58 19.38 -22.37
C THR A 55 -10.16 19.13 -21.86
N ASN A 56 -9.53 20.13 -21.25
CA ASN A 56 -8.18 20.01 -20.68
C ASN A 56 -8.13 18.99 -19.54
N LEU A 57 -9.15 18.94 -18.68
CA LEU A 57 -9.26 17.96 -17.59
C LEU A 57 -9.32 16.53 -18.13
N ASN A 58 -10.16 16.28 -19.13
CA ASN A 58 -10.27 14.96 -19.76
C ASN A 58 -8.94 14.53 -20.41
N THR A 59 -8.25 15.45 -21.08
CA THR A 59 -6.91 15.18 -21.62
C THR A 59 -5.90 14.86 -20.52
N LEU A 60 -5.89 15.64 -19.43
CA LEU A 60 -4.99 15.43 -18.28
C LEU A 60 -5.18 14.03 -17.67
N LEU A 61 -6.43 13.63 -17.43
CA LEU A 61 -6.76 12.32 -16.85
C LEU A 61 -6.27 11.17 -17.76
N ASN A 62 -6.46 11.30 -19.08
CA ASN A 62 -5.97 10.31 -20.05
C ASN A 62 -4.43 10.23 -20.08
N SER A 63 -3.74 11.38 -20.01
CA SER A 63 -2.28 11.44 -19.92
C SER A 63 -1.76 10.78 -18.64
N ALA A 64 -2.41 11.03 -17.50
CA ALA A 64 -2.04 10.42 -16.23
C ALA A 64 -2.14 8.88 -16.28
N VAL A 65 -3.27 8.35 -16.79
CA VAL A 65 -3.45 6.90 -16.97
C VAL A 65 -2.38 6.33 -17.91
N SER A 66 -2.10 7.01 -19.02
CA SER A 66 -1.11 6.55 -20.01
C SER A 66 0.34 6.58 -19.49
N SER A 67 0.65 7.51 -18.59
CA SER A 67 1.98 7.63 -17.97
C SER A 67 2.20 6.61 -16.84
N SER A 68 1.14 6.10 -16.23
CA SER A 68 1.24 5.20 -15.06
C SER A 68 1.98 3.88 -15.35
N SER A 69 2.00 3.43 -16.61
CA SER A 69 2.75 2.24 -17.04
C SER A 69 4.23 2.50 -17.28
N GLN A 70 4.66 3.77 -17.28
CA GLN A 70 6.01 4.18 -17.68
C GLN A 70 6.79 4.81 -16.52
N SER A 71 6.12 5.51 -15.61
CA SER A 71 6.75 6.18 -14.48
C SER A 71 5.86 6.14 -13.23
N SER A 72 6.48 6.06 -12.05
CA SER A 72 5.82 6.18 -10.75
C SER A 72 5.40 7.62 -10.42
N TYR A 73 5.99 8.61 -11.10
CA TYR A 73 5.67 10.02 -10.93
C TYR A 73 5.81 10.79 -12.25
N ASN A 74 4.85 11.67 -12.53
CA ASN A 74 4.91 12.60 -13.65
C ASN A 74 4.05 13.84 -13.34
N SER A 75 4.36 14.97 -13.96
CA SER A 75 3.61 16.22 -13.82
C SER A 75 3.08 16.68 -15.18
N PHE A 76 1.85 17.19 -15.20
CA PHE A 76 1.16 17.59 -16.41
C PHE A 76 0.64 19.02 -16.26
N ALA A 77 0.85 19.83 -17.30
CA ALA A 77 0.26 21.16 -17.42
C ALA A 77 -0.46 21.25 -18.76
N LEU A 78 -1.74 21.62 -18.75
CA LEU A 78 -2.56 21.77 -19.95
C LEU A 78 -3.38 23.07 -19.85
N GLY A 79 -3.31 23.90 -20.89
CA GLY A 79 -3.98 25.20 -20.95
C GLY A 79 -2.99 26.36 -21.04
N ASN A 80 -3.52 27.56 -21.30
CA ASN A 80 -2.76 28.81 -21.28
C ASN A 80 -3.07 29.54 -19.97
N ASP A 81 -2.06 29.97 -19.22
CA ASP A 81 -2.14 30.48 -17.83
C ASP A 81 -3.00 31.76 -17.63
N THR A 82 -3.64 32.27 -18.68
CA THR A 82 -4.35 33.55 -18.72
C THR A 82 -5.65 33.62 -17.93
N THR A 83 -6.16 32.51 -17.40
CA THR A 83 -7.39 32.48 -16.60
C THR A 83 -7.26 31.54 -15.41
N SER A 84 -6.39 31.87 -14.46
CA SER A 84 -6.61 31.40 -13.08
C SER A 84 -7.92 32.04 -12.59
N PRO A 85 -8.93 31.26 -12.16
CA PRO A 85 -10.04 31.82 -11.42
C PRO A 85 -9.47 32.52 -10.19
N ALA A 86 -9.69 33.82 -10.08
CA ALA A 86 -9.23 34.62 -8.96
C ALA A 86 -9.58 33.89 -7.66
N THR A 87 -8.56 33.54 -6.88
CA THR A 87 -8.69 32.99 -5.54
C THR A 87 -9.58 33.93 -4.74
N ALA A 88 -10.79 33.49 -4.39
CA ALA A 88 -11.58 34.18 -3.39
C ALA A 88 -10.74 34.18 -2.11
N ALA A 89 -10.33 35.36 -1.65
CA ALA A 89 -9.57 35.53 -0.43
C ALA A 89 -10.33 34.89 0.75
N THR A 90 -9.79 33.80 1.28
CA THR A 90 -10.23 33.23 2.55
C THR A 90 -9.93 34.21 3.68
N PRO A 91 -10.78 34.28 4.74
CA PRO A 91 -10.49 35.07 5.94
C PRO A 91 -9.13 34.69 6.56
N PRO A 92 -8.41 35.65 7.17
CA PRO A 92 -7.02 35.47 7.62
C PRO A 92 -6.81 34.51 8.81
N ASP A 93 -7.84 33.86 9.35
CA ASP A 93 -7.75 33.09 10.61
C ASP A 93 -8.23 31.63 10.55
N GLU A 94 -8.52 31.08 9.36
CA GLU A 94 -8.64 29.62 9.21
C GLU A 94 -7.88 29.18 7.97
N PRO A 95 -6.76 28.43 8.10
CA PRO A 95 -6.16 27.82 6.92
C PRO A 95 -7.18 26.81 6.41
N ALA A 96 -7.81 27.10 5.28
CA ALA A 96 -8.55 26.10 4.54
C ALA A 96 -7.53 25.03 4.11
N VAL A 97 -7.30 24.03 4.96
CA VAL A 97 -6.34 22.95 4.70
C VAL A 97 -6.97 22.02 3.69
N TYR A 98 -6.94 22.41 2.42
CA TYR A 98 -7.03 21.46 1.33
C TYR A 98 -5.89 20.46 1.52
N GLY A 99 -6.23 19.22 1.89
CA GLY A 99 -5.28 18.12 1.89
C GLY A 99 -4.84 17.58 3.24
N LEU A 100 -5.43 17.95 4.39
CA LEU A 100 -5.23 17.18 5.63
C LEU A 100 -6.32 16.11 5.77
N TYR A 101 -5.94 14.85 5.63
CA TYR A 101 -6.74 13.70 6.04
C TYR A 101 -6.01 12.91 7.12
N LYS A 102 -6.73 12.47 8.15
CA LYS A 102 -6.16 11.68 9.24
C LYS A 102 -7.06 10.53 9.65
N LYS A 103 -6.45 9.39 9.94
CA LYS A 103 -7.12 8.18 10.46
C LYS A 103 -6.33 7.66 11.66
N CYS A 104 -7.01 7.48 12.78
CA CYS A 104 -6.42 6.87 13.97
C CYS A 104 -7.17 5.55 14.23
N SER A 105 -6.45 4.51 14.65
CA SER A 105 -7.07 3.24 15.03
C SER A 105 -8.04 3.42 16.20
N ALA A 106 -9.14 2.66 16.19
CA ALA A 106 -10.07 2.62 17.32
C ALA A 106 -9.43 2.04 18.59
N LYS A 107 -8.43 1.17 18.43
CA LYS A 107 -7.64 0.62 19.54
C LYS A 107 -6.58 1.64 19.98
N SER A 108 -6.36 1.71 21.28
CA SER A 108 -5.31 2.53 21.89
C SER A 108 -4.37 1.67 22.73
N VAL A 109 -3.13 2.13 22.85
CA VAL A 109 -2.10 1.59 23.73
C VAL A 109 -2.13 2.38 25.04
N THR A 110 -2.15 1.68 26.17
CA THR A 110 -2.12 2.28 27.50
C THR A 110 -0.92 1.77 28.28
N ASN A 111 -0.19 2.68 28.93
CA ASN A 111 0.95 2.37 29.81
C ASN A 111 2.08 1.52 29.20
N ASP A 112 2.25 1.55 27.88
CA ASP A 112 3.35 0.88 27.18
C ASP A 112 4.33 1.93 26.66
N GLU A 113 5.24 2.35 27.55
CA GLU A 113 6.29 3.32 27.23
C GLU A 113 7.23 2.80 26.13
N GLU A 114 7.43 1.49 26.06
CA GLU A 114 8.30 0.87 25.07
C GLU A 114 7.71 0.97 23.66
N PHE A 115 6.39 0.78 23.53
CA PHE A 115 5.68 1.03 22.29
C PHE A 115 5.85 2.48 21.82
N PHE A 116 5.63 3.46 22.72
CA PHE A 116 5.75 4.87 22.35
C PHE A 116 7.17 5.27 21.97
N ARG A 117 8.18 4.75 22.67
CA ARG A 117 9.59 4.95 22.31
C ARG A 117 9.90 4.38 20.94
N ARG A 118 9.47 3.14 20.66
CA ARG A 118 9.67 2.49 19.35
C ARG A 118 8.95 3.24 18.22
N ARG A 119 7.73 3.73 18.47
CA ARG A 119 6.99 4.59 17.54
C ARG A 119 7.77 5.86 17.24
N ASP A 120 8.31 6.52 18.26
CA ASP A 120 9.06 7.76 18.07
C ASP A 120 10.37 7.52 17.31
N ASP A 121 11.07 6.40 17.57
CA ASP A 121 12.25 5.97 16.79
C ASP A 121 11.90 5.75 15.31
N VAL A 122 10.81 5.04 15.02
CA VAL A 122 10.31 4.78 13.64
C VAL A 122 9.94 6.07 12.94
N LEU A 123 9.19 6.95 13.61
CA LEU A 123 8.74 8.21 13.01
C LEU A 123 9.91 9.18 12.76
N ALA A 124 10.93 9.19 13.63
CA ALA A 124 12.14 9.98 13.40
C ALA A 124 12.93 9.52 12.18
N ASP A 125 13.01 8.21 11.92
CA ASP A 125 13.62 7.70 10.69
C ASP A 125 12.78 8.08 9.47
N VAL A 126 11.44 7.93 9.55
CA VAL A 126 10.50 8.31 8.48
C VAL A 126 10.65 9.78 8.06
N GLU A 127 10.91 10.71 8.97
CA GLU A 127 11.15 12.14 8.65
C GLU A 127 12.37 12.34 7.72
N GLY A 128 13.35 11.43 7.75
CA GLY A 128 14.54 11.44 6.89
C GLY A 128 14.34 10.84 5.50
N ALA A 129 13.11 10.66 5.03
CA ALA A 129 12.85 10.12 3.69
C ALA A 129 13.29 11.08 2.58
N ILE A 130 13.78 10.51 1.48
CA ILE A 130 13.94 11.18 0.19
C ILE A 130 13.06 10.42 -0.79
N GLY A 131 11.90 10.98 -1.14
CA GLY A 131 10.87 10.25 -1.87
C GLY A 131 10.04 9.38 -0.93
N PHE A 132 10.49 8.18 -0.56
CA PHE A 132 9.79 7.33 0.41
C PHE A 132 10.76 6.65 1.39
N ARG A 133 10.21 6.18 2.52
CA ARG A 133 10.96 5.40 3.50
C ARG A 133 10.04 4.42 4.23
N VAL A 134 10.57 3.22 4.48
CA VAL A 134 9.99 2.23 5.38
C VAL A 134 10.91 2.11 6.59
N SER A 135 10.35 2.07 7.79
CA SER A 135 11.11 1.93 9.02
C SER A 135 10.44 0.97 9.99
N SER A 136 11.22 0.36 10.88
CA SER A 136 10.70 -0.52 11.92
C SER A 136 11.57 -0.50 13.18
N SER A 137 10.91 -0.65 14.33
CA SER A 137 11.55 -0.81 15.64
C SER A 137 10.74 -1.77 16.48
N GLY A 138 11.26 -2.97 16.70
CA GLY A 138 10.53 -4.06 17.36
C GLY A 138 9.25 -4.42 16.61
N LEU A 139 8.10 -4.28 17.28
CA LEU A 139 6.77 -4.52 16.71
C LEU A 139 6.12 -3.26 16.13
N VAL A 140 6.83 -2.14 16.01
CA VAL A 140 6.27 -0.93 15.37
C VAL A 140 6.89 -0.78 13.99
N GLU A 141 6.04 -0.56 12.99
CA GLU A 141 6.43 -0.31 11.61
C GLU A 141 5.90 1.06 11.18
N GLY A 142 6.56 1.66 10.18
CA GLY A 142 6.17 2.95 9.65
C GLY A 142 6.56 3.13 8.19
N PHE A 143 5.83 4.02 7.54
CA PHE A 143 6.03 4.40 6.16
C PHE A 143 5.80 5.90 5.99
N GLY A 144 6.66 6.56 5.22
CA GLY A 144 6.42 7.92 4.75
C GLY A 144 6.77 8.07 3.29
N GLN A 145 6.05 8.97 2.61
CA GLN A 145 6.24 9.25 1.20
C GLN A 145 5.92 10.72 0.89
N CYS A 146 6.76 11.32 0.06
CA CYS A 146 6.60 12.63 -0.56
C CYS A 146 6.16 12.48 -2.02
N LEU A 147 5.50 13.50 -2.53
CA LEU A 147 5.22 13.66 -3.96
C LEU A 147 6.54 13.88 -4.72
N GLY A 148 6.64 13.38 -5.95
CA GLY A 148 7.92 13.24 -6.67
C GLY A 148 8.53 14.54 -7.20
N ASP A 149 7.80 15.65 -7.16
CA ASP A 149 8.26 17.00 -7.48
C ASP A 149 8.88 17.75 -6.30
N LEU A 150 8.82 17.19 -5.07
CA LEU A 150 9.40 17.84 -3.90
C LEU A 150 10.91 17.70 -3.88
N GLY A 151 11.59 18.82 -3.67
CA GLY A 151 13.00 18.81 -3.28
C GLY A 151 13.20 18.16 -1.91
N ALA A 152 14.43 17.71 -1.63
CA ALA A 152 14.74 16.98 -0.40
C ALA A 152 14.37 17.78 0.88
N ALA A 153 14.64 19.09 0.91
CA ALA A 153 14.32 19.94 2.05
C ALA A 153 12.81 20.07 2.29
N ASP A 154 12.02 20.26 1.23
CA ASP A 154 10.56 20.35 1.32
C ASP A 154 9.93 19.01 1.70
N CYS A 155 10.49 17.90 1.22
CA CYS A 155 10.08 16.57 1.62
C CYS A 155 10.29 16.33 3.12
N THR A 156 11.47 16.64 3.66
CA THR A 156 11.75 16.55 5.09
C THR A 156 10.82 17.44 5.91
N ALA A 157 10.60 18.69 5.49
CA ALA A 157 9.69 19.61 6.18
C ALA A 157 8.24 19.09 6.19
N CYS A 158 7.77 18.57 5.06
CA CYS A 158 6.41 18.02 4.95
C CYS A 158 6.24 16.79 5.85
N LEU A 159 7.20 15.86 5.84
CA LEU A 159 7.11 14.66 6.68
C LEU A 159 7.22 14.98 8.18
N ALA A 160 8.04 15.97 8.57
CA ALA A 160 8.09 16.45 9.94
C ALA A 160 6.74 16.99 10.42
N GLU A 161 6.03 17.76 9.58
CA GLU A 161 4.67 18.22 9.91
C GLU A 161 3.69 17.03 10.01
N ALA A 162 3.76 16.07 9.07
CA ALA A 162 2.90 14.88 9.09
C ALA A 162 3.11 14.04 10.37
N VAL A 163 4.36 13.87 10.79
CA VAL A 163 4.72 13.19 12.05
C VAL A 163 4.24 13.97 13.26
N GLY A 164 4.38 15.31 13.26
CA GLY A 164 3.81 16.18 14.29
C GLY A 164 2.29 16.00 14.42
N LYS A 165 1.57 15.89 13.29
CA LYS A 165 0.13 15.60 13.26
C LYS A 165 -0.20 14.18 13.73
N LEU A 166 0.58 13.16 13.37
CA LEU A 166 0.38 11.80 13.89
C LEU A 166 0.43 11.77 15.42
N LYS A 167 1.45 12.41 16.00
CA LYS A 167 1.63 12.46 17.46
C LYS A 167 0.53 13.27 18.15
N SER A 168 0.19 14.46 17.63
CA SER A 168 -0.79 15.35 18.26
C SER A 168 -2.25 14.94 18.07
N LEU A 169 -2.61 14.36 16.91
CA LEU A 169 -4.00 14.03 16.57
C LEU A 169 -4.38 12.58 16.85
N CYS A 170 -3.40 11.67 16.91
CA CYS A 170 -3.63 10.23 17.13
C CYS A 170 -2.97 9.69 18.40
N GLY A 171 -2.16 10.47 19.13
CA GLY A 171 -1.80 10.24 20.53
C GLY A 171 -1.42 8.80 20.90
N SER A 172 -2.38 8.05 21.46
CA SER A 172 -2.22 6.68 21.95
C SER A 172 -2.67 5.58 20.97
N ALA A 173 -3.04 5.92 19.73
CA ALA A 173 -3.50 4.97 18.73
C ALA A 173 -2.42 3.90 18.43
N VAL A 174 -2.84 2.64 18.28
CA VAL A 174 -1.95 1.52 17.88
C VAL A 174 -1.50 1.63 16.42
N ALA A 175 -2.27 2.34 15.60
CA ALA A 175 -1.93 2.66 14.21
C ALA A 175 -2.55 4.00 13.81
N ALA A 176 -1.89 4.73 12.93
CA ALA A 176 -2.40 5.99 12.43
C ALA A 176 -1.82 6.35 11.06
N ASP A 177 -2.63 7.09 10.30
CA ASP A 177 -2.29 7.64 8.99
C ASP A 177 -2.55 9.15 8.99
N VAL A 178 -1.62 9.91 8.42
CA VAL A 178 -1.80 11.33 8.08
C VAL A 178 -1.38 11.54 6.64
N PHE A 179 -2.24 12.20 5.87
CA PHE A 179 -1.98 12.67 4.52
C PHE A 179 -2.04 14.19 4.54
N LEU A 180 -0.98 14.81 4.06
CA LEU A 180 -0.88 16.24 3.76
C LEU A 180 -0.94 16.43 2.24
N GLY A 181 -1.00 17.69 1.78
CA GLY A 181 -1.12 17.98 0.35
C GLY A 181 0.01 17.44 -0.53
N GLN A 182 1.22 17.26 0.02
CA GLN A 182 2.40 16.83 -0.75
C GLN A 182 3.18 15.65 -0.14
N CYS A 183 2.73 15.10 0.98
CA CYS A 183 3.34 13.93 1.61
C CYS A 183 2.34 13.18 2.50
N SER A 184 2.71 11.98 2.91
CA SER A 184 1.97 11.18 3.88
C SER A 184 2.91 10.44 4.81
N ALA A 185 2.46 10.20 6.03
CA ALA A 185 3.17 9.40 7.03
C ALA A 185 2.18 8.49 7.77
N ARG A 186 2.62 7.27 8.07
CA ARG A 186 1.83 6.28 8.81
C ARG A 186 2.69 5.40 9.68
N TYR A 187 2.10 4.91 10.77
CA TYR A 187 2.69 3.86 11.60
C TYR A 187 1.63 2.84 12.01
N TRP A 188 2.05 1.62 12.31
CA TRP A 188 1.19 0.58 12.83
C TRP A 188 1.99 -0.42 13.69
N ALA A 189 1.33 -1.02 14.67
CA ALA A 189 1.85 -2.17 15.36
C ALA A 189 1.78 -3.42 14.44
N SER A 190 2.82 -4.26 14.44
CA SER A 190 2.83 -5.55 13.76
C SER A 190 1.65 -6.40 14.23
N GLY A 191 0.95 -7.03 13.28
CA GLY A 191 -0.28 -7.78 13.54
C GLY A 191 -1.51 -6.92 13.78
N TYR A 192 -1.40 -5.58 13.69
CA TYR A 192 -2.56 -4.72 13.56
C TYR A 192 -3.14 -4.86 12.16
N TYR A 193 -4.39 -5.32 12.10
CA TYR A 193 -5.22 -5.25 10.91
C TYR A 193 -6.41 -4.37 11.28
N ASP A 194 -6.66 -3.35 10.45
CA ASP A 194 -7.84 -2.52 10.61
C ASP A 194 -9.06 -3.39 10.35
N THR A 195 -9.64 -3.91 11.42
CA THR A 195 -10.89 -4.65 11.38
C THR A 195 -11.99 -3.61 11.34
N SER A 196 -12.03 -2.82 10.26
CA SER A 196 -13.24 -2.11 9.89
C SER A 196 -14.27 -3.20 9.66
N SER A 197 -15.19 -3.33 10.61
CA SER A 197 -16.33 -4.23 10.57
C SER A 197 -17.27 -3.82 9.43
N ASP A 198 -16.85 -4.03 8.19
CA ASP A 198 -17.76 -4.20 7.07
C ASP A 198 -18.11 -5.68 7.03
N SER A 199 -19.19 -6.01 7.73
CA SER A 199 -19.87 -7.29 7.71
C SER A 199 -20.46 -7.54 6.32
N SER A 200 -19.63 -7.91 5.34
CA SER A 200 -20.11 -8.32 4.02
C SER A 200 -19.05 -8.93 3.10
N ASN A 201 -17.96 -9.53 3.60
CA ASN A 201 -17.04 -10.33 2.77
C ASN A 201 -16.45 -11.54 3.53
N GLU A 202 -17.26 -12.28 4.27
CA GLU A 202 -16.84 -13.62 4.78
C GLU A 202 -16.64 -14.65 3.65
N ASP A 203 -17.02 -14.31 2.41
CA ASP A 203 -16.93 -15.20 1.26
C ASP A 203 -15.53 -15.29 0.64
N GLU A 204 -14.67 -14.27 0.78
CA GLU A 204 -13.42 -14.19 0.01
C GLU A 204 -12.26 -14.94 0.68
N VAL A 205 -12.15 -14.85 2.01
CA VAL A 205 -11.20 -15.64 2.80
C VAL A 205 -11.60 -17.11 2.78
N GLY A 206 -12.90 -17.43 2.90
CA GLY A 206 -13.42 -18.79 2.81
C GLY A 206 -13.14 -19.44 1.45
N LYS A 207 -13.35 -18.72 0.35
CA LYS A 207 -13.00 -19.16 -1.01
C LYS A 207 -11.49 -19.41 -1.15
N THR A 208 -10.66 -18.52 -0.62
CA THR A 208 -9.20 -18.64 -0.70
C THR A 208 -8.70 -19.86 0.07
N VAL A 209 -9.19 -20.08 1.28
CA VAL A 209 -8.87 -21.27 2.09
C VAL A 209 -9.34 -22.56 1.39
N ALA A 210 -10.54 -22.56 0.80
CA ALA A 210 -11.07 -23.72 0.08
C ALA A 210 -10.24 -24.07 -1.16
N ILE A 211 -9.76 -23.08 -1.91
CA ILE A 211 -8.86 -23.29 -3.06
C ILE A 211 -7.53 -23.88 -2.60
N ILE A 212 -6.93 -23.36 -1.52
CA ILE A 212 -5.65 -23.86 -0.99
C ILE A 212 -5.77 -25.32 -0.55
N VAL A 213 -6.80 -25.65 0.23
CA VAL A 213 -7.04 -27.02 0.69
C VAL A 213 -7.27 -27.96 -0.50
N GLY A 214 -8.03 -27.53 -1.51
CA GLY A 214 -8.27 -28.30 -2.72
C GLY A 214 -7.00 -28.58 -3.53
N VAL A 215 -6.15 -27.56 -3.74
CA VAL A 215 -4.90 -27.70 -4.48
C VAL A 215 -3.90 -28.59 -3.74
N VAL A 216 -3.75 -28.42 -2.41
CA VAL A 216 -2.85 -29.25 -1.60
C VAL A 216 -3.29 -30.71 -1.62
N ALA A 217 -4.59 -30.97 -1.43
CA ALA A 217 -5.13 -32.32 -1.51
C ALA A 217 -4.95 -32.95 -2.90
N GLY A 218 -5.22 -32.19 -3.97
CA GLY A 218 -5.06 -32.64 -5.35
C GLY A 218 -3.60 -32.99 -5.69
N VAL A 219 -2.65 -32.16 -5.27
CA VAL A 219 -1.21 -32.41 -5.47
C VAL A 219 -0.75 -33.65 -4.70
N ALA A 220 -1.20 -33.83 -3.46
CA ALA A 220 -0.88 -35.02 -2.67
C ALA A 220 -1.36 -36.32 -3.35
N VAL A 221 -2.61 -36.33 -3.85
CA VAL A 221 -3.16 -37.48 -4.58
C VAL A 221 -2.41 -37.73 -5.88
N PHE A 222 -2.09 -36.68 -6.64
CA PHE A 222 -1.33 -36.81 -7.89
C PHE A 222 0.08 -37.38 -7.66
N ILE A 223 0.77 -36.96 -6.59
CA ILE A 223 2.08 -37.52 -6.21
C ILE A 223 1.97 -39.01 -5.87
N VAL A 224 0.95 -39.41 -5.12
CA VAL A 224 0.71 -40.83 -4.78
C VAL A 224 0.46 -41.65 -6.04
N LEU A 225 -0.39 -41.17 -6.96
CA LEU A 225 -0.68 -41.85 -8.23
C LEU A 225 0.58 -41.99 -9.10
N LEU A 226 1.38 -40.92 -9.25
CA LEU A 226 2.64 -40.98 -9.99
C LEU A 226 3.65 -41.93 -9.35
N SER A 227 3.65 -42.04 -8.01
CA SER A 227 4.51 -42.97 -7.29
C SER A 227 4.12 -44.41 -7.56
N VAL A 228 2.82 -44.73 -7.54
CA VAL A 228 2.28 -46.06 -7.85
C VAL A 228 2.47 -46.44 -9.32
N CYS A 229 2.23 -45.52 -10.25
CA CYS A 229 2.47 -45.77 -11.69
C CYS A 229 3.94 -46.00 -12.02
N ARG A 230 4.87 -45.46 -11.22
CA ARG A 230 6.31 -45.70 -11.37
C ARG A 230 6.78 -47.03 -10.81
N THR A 231 6.04 -47.63 -9.88
CA THR A 231 6.34 -48.98 -9.35
C THR A 231 5.80 -50.11 -10.24
N ALA A 232 4.87 -49.78 -11.14
CA ALA A 232 4.20 -50.74 -12.04
C ALA A 232 4.88 -50.89 -13.43
N VAL A 233 5.99 -50.18 -13.68
CA VAL A 233 6.84 -50.26 -14.89
C VAL A 233 8.23 -50.72 -14.49
#